data_AF-A0A7V0KT98-F1
#
_entry.id   AF-A0A7V0KT98-F1
#
_cell.length_a   1.000
_cell.length_b   1.000
_cell.length_c   1.000
_cell.angle_alpha   90.00
_cell.angle_beta   90.00
_cell.angle_gamma   90.00
#
_symmetry.space_group_name_H-M   'P 1'
#
loop_
_entity.id
_entity.type
_entity.pdbx_description
1 polymer ?
#
loop_
_entity_poly.entity_id
_entity_poly.type
_entity_poly.pdbx_seq_one_letter_code
_entity_poly.pdbx_strand_id
1 'polypeptide(L)' 'MKQAAVVIGMGEMGGVFARGFLRDGRAVVPVLRNSDLTQLAAEFAEPAVVLVAVGEAQLHDVLAEIP' A
#
# COMPACT_ATOMS: atom_id res chain seq x y z
N MET A 1 14.26 -11.40 4.84
CA MET A 1 13.03 -10.65 5.19
C MET A 1 12.02 -10.87 4.08
N LYS A 2 10.72 -11.05 4.40
CA LYS A 2 9.69 -11.16 3.35
C LYS A 2 9.59 -9.82 2.60
N GLN A 3 9.42 -9.85 1.28
CA GLN A 3 9.12 -8.65 0.47
C GLN A 3 7.92 -7.90 1.08
N ALA A 4 8.02 -6.58 1.17
CA ALA A 4 7.06 -5.74 1.87
C ALA A 4 5.68 -5.77 1.20
N ALA A 5 4.64 -5.54 2.01
CA ALA A 5 3.29 -5.24 1.54
C ALA A 5 3.11 -3.73 1.48
N VAL A 6 2.83 -3.20 0.30
CA VAL A 6 2.49 -1.78 0.11
C VAL A 6 0.98 -1.65 0.31
N VAL A 7 0.55 -0.73 1.19
CA VAL A 7 -0.88 -0.53 1.49
C VAL A 7 -1.24 0.92 1.22
N ILE A 8 -2.02 1.14 0.16
CA ILE A 8 -2.52 2.44 -0.26
C ILE A 8 -3.84 2.72 0.44
N GLY A 9 -3.84 3.73 1.32
CA GLY A 9 -4.97 4.04 2.20
C GLY A 9 -4.87 3.32 3.54
N MET A 10 -4.78 4.10 4.62
CA MET A 10 -4.65 3.61 6.00
C MET A 10 -5.89 3.90 6.85
N GLY A 11 -7.07 3.78 6.24
CA GLY A 11 -8.35 3.80 6.97
C GLY A 11 -8.62 2.49 7.70
N GLU A 12 -9.88 2.25 8.07
CA GLU A 12 -10.30 1.05 8.81
C GLU A 12 -9.84 -0.25 8.14
N MET A 13 -10.16 -0.43 6.84
CA MET A 13 -9.80 -1.63 6.09
C MET A 13 -8.28 -1.78 5.91
N GLY A 14 -7.59 -0.70 5.52
CA GLY A 14 -6.14 -0.70 5.37
C GLY A 14 -5.42 -1.12 6.66
N GLY A 15 -5.87 -0.62 7.80
CA GLY A 15 -5.34 -0.98 9.12
C GLY A 15 -5.55 -2.45 9.49
N VAL A 16 -6.71 -3.04 9.15
CA VAL A 16 -6.98 -4.48 9.37
C VAL A 16 -5.99 -5.35 8.59
N PHE A 17 -5.81 -5.07 7.30
CA PHE A 17 -4.87 -5.84 6.47
C PHE A 17 -3.41 -5.60 6.87
N ALA A 18 -3.02 -4.37 7.17
CA ALA A 18 -1.68 -4.04 7.65
C ALA A 18 -1.31 -4.86 8.90
N ARG A 19 -2.22 -4.97 9.88
CA ARG A 19 -2.00 -5.83 11.06
C ARG A 19 -1.87 -7.31 10.69
N GLY A 20 -2.64 -7.77 9.71
CA GLY A 20 -2.52 -9.13 9.17
C GLY A 20 -1.13 -9.40 8.56
N PHE A 21 -0.64 -8.50 7.71
CA PHE A 21 0.69 -8.59 7.10
C PHE A 21 1.82 -8.55 8.14
N LEU A 22 1.72 -7.64 9.13
CA LEU A 22 2.70 -7.58 10.23
C LEU A 22 2.71 -8.87 11.05
N ARG A 23 1.55 -9.47 11.32
CA ARG A 23 1.45 -10.77 12.00
C ARG A 23 2.01 -11.94 11.17
N ASP A 24 1.95 -11.85 9.84
CA ASP A 24 2.62 -12.79 8.92
C ASP A 24 4.15 -12.57 8.86
N GLY A 25 4.70 -11.58 9.57
CA GLY A 25 6.12 -11.24 9.55
C GLY A 25 6.56 -10.49 8.29
N ARG A 26 5.61 -9.83 7.61
CA ARG A 26 5.85 -9.01 6.43
C ARG A 26 5.88 -7.54 6.81
N ALA A 27 6.90 -6.82 6.37
CA ALA A 27 6.95 -5.36 6.54
C ALA A 27 5.78 -4.71 5.80
N VAL A 28 5.22 -3.63 6.36
CA VAL A 28 4.15 -2.85 5.74
C VAL A 28 4.66 -1.46 5.40
N VAL A 29 4.47 -1.06 4.15
CA VAL A 29 4.76 0.28 3.65
C VAL A 29 3.44 1.01 3.46
N PRO A 30 3.09 1.97 4.34
CA PRO A 30 1.86 2.73 4.21
C PRO A 30 2.01 3.80 3.12
N VAL A 31 1.02 3.91 2.24
CA VAL A 31 0.92 4.99 1.26
C VAL A 31 -0.30 5.84 1.61
N LEU A 32 -0.05 7.11 1.87
CA LEU A 32 -1.06 8.10 2.26
C LEU A 32 -1.35 9.01 1.07
N ARG A 33 -2.39 9.86 1.20
CA ARG A 33 -2.88 10.73 0.12
C ARG A 33 -1.79 11.61 -0.54
N ASN A 34 -0.78 12.00 0.21
CA ASN A 34 0.29 12.90 -0.27
C ASN A 34 1.65 12.17 -0.38
N SER A 35 1.66 10.83 -0.37
CA SER A 35 2.86 10.05 -0.59
C SER A 35 3.29 10.12 -2.06
N ASP A 36 4.60 10.22 -2.32
CA ASP A 36 5.14 10.15 -3.66
C ASP A 36 5.21 8.68 -4.12
N LEU A 37 4.25 8.28 -4.96
CA LEU A 37 4.16 6.92 -5.50
C LEU A 37 5.35 6.56 -6.40
N THR A 38 5.92 7.52 -7.11
CA THR A 38 7.06 7.26 -8.01
C THR A 38 8.32 6.97 -7.20
N GLN A 39 8.56 7.74 -6.14
CA GLN A 39 9.65 7.48 -5.22
C GLN A 39 9.49 6.12 -4.54
N LEU A 40 8.28 5.79 -4.07
CA LEU A 40 7.99 4.52 -3.41
C LEU A 40 8.15 3.33 -4.36
N ALA A 41 7.75 3.45 -5.62
CA ALA A 41 7.95 2.41 -6.62
C ALA A 41 9.44 2.17 -6.92
N ALA A 42 10.27 3.21 -6.87
CA ALA A 42 11.72 3.06 -7.00
C ALA A 42 12.36 2.39 -5.77
N GLU A 43 11.89 2.70 -4.56
CA GLU A 43 12.39 2.09 -3.32
C GLU A 43 11.92 0.64 -3.14
N PHE A 44 10.66 0.36 -3.50
CA PHE A 44 10.01 -0.93 -3.37
C PHE A 44 9.61 -1.49 -4.74
N ALA A 45 10.59 -1.69 -5.62
CA ALA A 45 10.36 -2.13 -7.01
C ALA A 45 9.71 -3.50 -7.15
N GLU A 46 9.87 -4.39 -6.16
CA GLU A 46 9.28 -5.73 -6.15
C GLU A 46 8.56 -5.99 -4.82
N PRO A 47 7.40 -5.34 -4.60
CA PRO A 47 6.61 -5.60 -3.41
C PRO A 47 5.93 -6.97 -3.54
N ALA A 48 5.69 -7.65 -2.42
CA ALA A 48 4.97 -8.93 -2.45
C ALA A 48 3.50 -8.76 -2.82
N VAL A 49 2.94 -7.60 -2.47
CA VAL A 49 1.55 -7.22 -2.72
C VAL A 49 1.42 -5.70 -2.63
N VAL A 50 0.59 -5.13 -3.49
CA VAL A 50 0.08 -3.76 -3.37
C VAL A 50 -1.41 -3.86 -3.09
N LEU A 51 -1.84 -3.39 -1.93
CA LEU A 51 -3.24 -3.38 -1.52
C LEU A 51 -3.79 -1.95 -1.63
N VAL A 52 -4.83 -1.77 -2.44
CA VAL A 52 -5.56 -0.50 -2.55
C VAL A 52 -6.79 -0.55 -1.64
N ALA A 53 -6.73 0.15 -0.51
CA ALA A 53 -7.75 0.22 0.54
C ALA A 53 -8.27 1.65 0.72
N VAL A 54 -8.73 2.26 -0.38
CA VAL A 54 -9.28 3.62 -0.42
C VAL A 54 -10.80 3.60 -0.60
N GLY A 55 -11.46 4.76 -0.47
CA GLY A 55 -12.87 4.88 -0.78
C GLY A 55 -13.14 4.69 -2.28
N GLU A 56 -14.33 4.18 -2.62
CA GLU A 56 -14.71 3.84 -3.99
C GLU A 56 -14.57 5.03 -4.95
N ALA A 57 -14.94 6.22 -4.50
CA ALA A 57 -14.84 7.45 -5.29
C ALA A 57 -13.40 7.81 -5.67
N GLN A 58 -12.39 7.36 -4.91
CA GLN A 58 -10.97 7.62 -5.19
C GLN A 58 -10.26 6.46 -5.90
N LEU A 59 -10.93 5.32 -6.09
CA LEU A 59 -10.29 4.12 -6.60
C LEU A 59 -9.69 4.33 -7.99
N HIS A 60 -10.46 4.95 -8.90
CA HIS A 60 -10.03 5.17 -10.28
C HIS A 60 -8.83 6.11 -10.36
N ASP A 61 -8.84 7.21 -9.60
CA ASP A 61 -7.74 8.17 -9.54
C ASP A 61 -6.45 7.50 -9.04
N VAL A 62 -6.54 6.73 -7.95
CA VAL A 62 -5.38 6.01 -7.39
C VAL A 62 -4.84 4.99 -8.37
N LEU A 63 -5.70 4.22 -9.05
CA LEU A 63 -5.24 3.22 -10.03
C LEU A 63 -4.54 3.86 -11.23
N ALA A 64 -4.90 5.08 -11.62
CA ALA A 64 -4.25 5.81 -12.70
C ALA A 64 -2.87 6.36 -12.30
N GLU A 65 -2.61 6.56 -11.01
CA GLU A 65 -1.35 7.07 -10.46
C GLU A 65 -0.32 5.98 -10.13
N ILE A 66 -0.73 4.71 -10.08
CA ILE A 66 0.19 3.59 -9.83
C ILE A 66 1.11 3.42 -11.04
N PRO A 67 2.44 3.49 -10.86
CA PRO A 67 3.42 3.37 -11.94
C PRO A 67 3.65 1.92 -12.42
#